data_AF-A0A7G8GUR6-F1
#
_entry.id   AF-A0A7G8GUR6-F1
#
_cell.length_a   1.000
_cell.length_b   1.000
_cell.length_c   1.000
_cell.angle_alpha   90.00
_cell.angle_beta   90.00
_cell.angle_gamma   90.00
#
_symmetry.space_group_name_H-M   'P 1'
#
loop_
_entity.id
_entity.type
_entity.pdbx_description
1 polymer ?
#
loop_
_entity_poly.entity_id
_entity_poly.type
_entity_poly.pdbx_seq_one_letter_code
_entity_poly.pdbx_strand_id
1 'polypeptide(L)'
;MPEIIRQLYKTSAAAPMLCLSQGHLQRLKDSQGGPLIEGKHWFSGPTPNSPIRWDVPEILKLLSHRGQARRLADRELLAAGMAPSKLQEVG
;
A
#
# COMPACT_ATOMS: atom_id res chain seq x y z
N MET A 1 -21.80 18.39 -7.07
CA MET A 1 -20.86 17.27 -6.84
C MET A 1 -19.68 17.85 -6.08
N PRO A 2 -19.44 17.54 -4.80
CA PRO A 2 -18.24 18.05 -4.15
C PRO A 2 -17.02 17.49 -4.88
N GLU A 3 -16.17 18.37 -5.38
CA GLU A 3 -14.88 17.98 -5.94
C GLU A 3 -14.09 17.32 -4.79
N ILE A 4 -13.90 16.00 -4.86
CA ILE A 4 -13.07 15.29 -3.89
C ILE A 4 -11.64 15.79 -4.13
N ILE A 5 -11.21 16.77 -3.33
CA ILE A 5 -9.85 17.29 -3.37
C ILE A 5 -8.93 16.11 -3.01
N ARG A 6 -8.22 15.58 -4.02
CA ARG A 6 -7.21 14.55 -3.80
C ARG A 6 -6.09 15.14 -2.96
N GLN A 7 -6.02 14.73 -1.70
CA GLN A 7 -5.03 15.22 -0.76
C GLN A 7 -3.74 14.42 -0.95
N LEU A 8 -2.83 14.99 -1.73
CA LEU A 8 -1.57 14.38 -2.10
C LEU A 8 -0.45 14.79 -1.14
N TYR A 9 0.20 13.80 -0.52
CA TYR A 9 1.24 14.02 0.48
C TYR A 9 2.62 13.65 -0.05
N LYS A 10 3.66 14.37 0.42
CA LYS A 10 5.05 13.97 0.18
C LYS A 10 5.38 12.68 0.92
N THR A 11 6.36 11.91 0.42
CA THR A 11 6.81 10.64 1.04
C THR A 11 7.04 10.75 2.55
N SER A 12 7.69 11.82 3.02
CA SER A 12 8.00 12.04 4.44
C SER A 12 6.75 12.17 5.33
N ALA A 13 5.65 12.67 4.78
CA ALA A 13 4.38 12.80 5.49
C ALA A 13 3.50 11.56 5.29
N ALA A 14 3.48 10.99 4.09
CA ALA A 14 2.68 9.81 3.77
C ALA A 14 3.13 8.56 4.53
N ALA A 15 4.44 8.35 4.65
CA ALA A 15 5.02 7.19 5.33
C ALA A 15 4.51 7.02 6.79
N PRO A 16 4.61 8.02 7.69
CA PRO A 16 4.09 7.89 9.05
C PRO A 16 2.56 7.77 9.09
N MET A 17 1.81 8.42 8.19
CA MET A 17 0.36 8.27 8.11
C MET A 17 -0.09 6.85 7.73
N LEU A 18 0.73 6.15 6.96
CA LEU A 18 0.50 4.76 6.56
C LEU A 18 1.11 3.76 7.55
N CYS A 19 1.77 4.23 8.62
CA CYS A 19 2.57 3.40 9.54
C CYS A 19 3.64 2.58 8.80
N LEU A 20 4.24 3.13 7.73
CA LEU A 20 5.28 2.49 6.93
C LEU A 20 6.58 3.29 6.96
N SER A 21 7.71 2.61 6.79
CA SER A 21 8.98 3.29 6.52
C SER A 21 8.98 3.85 5.08
N GLN A 22 9.66 4.98 4.85
CA GLN A 22 9.74 5.59 3.51
C GLN A 22 10.27 4.63 2.44
N GLY A 23 11.28 3.81 2.79
CA GLY A 23 11.80 2.78 1.88
C GLY A 23 10.78 1.68 1.59
N HIS A 24 9.98 1.27 2.58
CA HIS A 24 8.90 0.30 2.38
C HIS A 24 7.84 0.88 1.43
N LEU A 25 7.42 2.13 1.64
CA LEU A 25 6.46 2.81 0.78
C LEU A 25 6.94 2.88 -0.68
N GLN A 26 8.22 3.14 -0.92
CA GLN A 26 8.80 3.13 -2.28
C GLN A 26 8.81 1.74 -2.92
N ARG A 27 9.01 0.66 -2.16
CA ARG A 27 8.96 -0.72 -2.65
C ARG A 27 7.53 -1.16 -3.01
N LEU A 28 6.52 -0.51 -2.45
CA LEU A 28 5.13 -0.77 -2.80
C LEU A 28 4.71 -0.16 -4.15
N LYS A 29 5.54 0.66 -4.79
CA LYS A 29 5.26 1.17 -6.15
C LYS A 29 5.19 0.03 -7.16
N ASP A 30 4.30 0.20 -8.12
CA ASP A 30 4.18 -0.67 -9.30
C ASP A 30 5.52 -0.86 -10.04
N SER A 31 6.31 0.20 -10.18
CA SER A 31 7.67 0.15 -10.75
C SER A 31 8.65 -0.79 -10.00
N GLN A 32 8.34 -1.20 -8.77
CA GLN A 32 9.12 -2.15 -7.97
C GLN A 32 8.41 -3.52 -7.82
N GLY A 33 7.35 -3.77 -8.59
CA GLY A 33 6.48 -4.95 -8.46
C GLY A 33 5.48 -4.86 -7.31
N GLY A 34 5.32 -3.67 -6.73
CA GLY A 34 4.38 -3.43 -5.65
C GLY A 34 2.95 -3.11 -6.15
N PRO A 35 1.97 -3.02 -5.24
CA PRO A 35 0.56 -2.86 -5.62
C PRO A 35 0.13 -1.41 -5.92
N LEU A 36 1.01 -0.43 -5.71
CA LEU A 36 0.67 0.98 -5.84
C LEU A 36 0.89 1.46 -7.27
N ILE A 37 -0.21 1.58 -8.02
CA ILE A 37 -0.27 2.08 -9.39
C ILE A 37 0.00 3.60 -9.47
N GLU A 38 0.84 4.02 -10.42
CA GLU A 38 1.10 5.42 -10.77
C GLU A 38 -0.16 6.10 -11.35
N GLY A 39 -0.44 7.34 -10.98
CA GLY A 39 -1.64 8.08 -11.39
C GLY A 39 -2.90 7.75 -10.56
N LYS A 40 -2.85 6.71 -9.73
CA LYS A 40 -3.92 6.36 -8.78
C LYS A 40 -3.48 6.51 -7.33
N HIS A 41 -2.43 5.82 -6.93
CA HIS A 41 -1.95 5.80 -5.55
C HIS A 41 -0.74 6.71 -5.33
N TRP A 42 0.08 6.89 -6.36
CA TRP A 42 1.21 7.81 -6.32
C TRP A 42 1.36 8.53 -7.66
N PHE A 43 1.97 9.70 -7.63
CA PHE A 43 2.14 10.57 -8.79
C PHE A 43 3.60 11.03 -8.83
N SER A 44 4.27 10.76 -9.95
CA SER A 44 5.54 11.37 -10.28
C SER A 44 5.32 12.84 -10.66
N GLY A 45 6.31 13.69 -10.39
CA GLY A 45 6.31 15.03 -10.96
C GLY A 45 6.90 15.03 -12.37
N PRO A 46 6.87 16.19 -13.05
CA PRO A 46 7.29 16.32 -14.45
C PRO A 46 8.79 16.06 -14.69
N THR A 47 9.60 16.00 -13.63
CA THR A 47 11.03 15.68 -13.72
C THR A 47 11.39 14.50 -12.82
N PRO A 48 12.45 13.73 -13.13
CA PRO A 48 12.90 12.60 -12.30
C PRO A 48 13.24 13.00 -10.85
N ASN A 49 13.63 14.26 -10.66
CA ASN A 49 13.99 14.82 -9.36
C ASN A 49 12.79 15.44 -8.61
N SER A 50 11.61 15.43 -9.24
CA SER A 50 10.41 15.96 -8.60
C SER A 50 9.98 15.08 -7.43
N PRO A 51 9.53 15.68 -6.31
CA PRO A 51 9.09 14.91 -5.16
C PRO A 51 7.84 14.09 -5.50
N ILE A 52 7.89 12.79 -5.19
CA ILE A 52 6.75 11.89 -5.35
C ILE A 52 5.61 12.32 -4.41
N ARG A 53 4.41 12.31 -4.96
CA ARG A 53 3.17 12.58 -4.24
C ARG A 53 2.37 11.30 -4.06
N TRP A 54 1.83 11.09 -2.87
CA TRP A 54 1.11 9.87 -2.47
C TRP A 54 -0.32 10.21 -2.07
N ASP A 55 -1.26 9.43 -2.58
CA ASP A 55 -2.66 9.48 -2.18
C ASP A 55 -2.88 8.52 -1.00
N VAL A 56 -2.68 9.04 0.21
CA VAL A 56 -2.80 8.25 1.45
C VAL A 56 -4.18 7.59 1.59
N PRO A 57 -5.30 8.28 1.34
CA PRO A 57 -6.63 7.66 1.39
C PRO A 57 -6.79 6.45 0.45
N GLU A 58 -6.37 6.55 -0.82
CA GLU A 58 -6.47 5.42 -1.75
C GLU A 58 -5.53 4.26 -1.38
N ILE A 59 -4.32 4.58 -0.91
CA ILE A 59 -3.39 3.57 -0.41
C ILE A 59 -3.97 2.85 0.81
N LEU A 60 -4.57 3.57 1.76
CA LEU A 60 -5.22 2.97 2.92
C LEU A 60 -6.36 2.05 2.50
N LYS A 61 -7.25 2.48 1.59
CA LYS A 61 -8.32 1.62 1.06
C LYS A 61 -7.77 0.33 0.47
N LEU A 62 -6.71 0.42 -0.33
CA LEU A 62 -6.07 -0.74 -0.94
C LEU A 62 -5.47 -1.68 0.11
N LEU A 63 -4.75 -1.14 1.09
CA LEU A 63 -4.12 -1.92 2.16
C LEU A 63 -5.16 -2.55 3.09
N SER A 64 -6.22 -1.82 3.44
CA SER A 64 -7.34 -2.34 4.23
C SER A 64 -8.06 -3.47 3.50
N HIS A 65 -8.37 -3.29 2.21
CA HIS A 65 -9.00 -4.34 1.38
C HIS A 65 -8.11 -5.58 1.29
N ARG A 66 -6.79 -5.41 1.10
CA ARG A 66 -5.83 -6.53 1.10
C ARG A 66 -5.71 -7.22 2.45
N GLY A 67 -5.70 -6.47 3.55
CA GLY A 67 -5.69 -7.03 4.90
C GLY A 67 -6.95 -7.85 5.18
N GLN A 68 -8.11 -7.37 4.73
CA GLN A 68 -9.38 -8.11 4.82
C GLN A 68 -9.35 -9.37 3.96
N ALA A 69 -8.89 -9.29 2.70
CA ALA A 69 -8.76 -10.45 1.82
C ALA A 69 -7.82 -11.51 2.41
N ARG A 70 -6.70 -11.10 3.03
CA ARG A 70 -5.77 -12.02 3.69
C ARG A 70 -6.41 -12.71 4.89
N ARG A 71 -7.16 -11.97 5.73
CA ARG A 71 -7.87 -12.54 6.89
C ARG A 71 -9.00 -13.47 6.48
N LEU A 72 -9.70 -13.17 5.39
CA LEU A 72 -10.75 -14.03 4.85
C LEU A 72 -10.14 -15.33 4.30
N ALA A 73 -9.08 -15.24 3.50
CA ALA A 73 -8.36 -16.40 2.99
C ALA A 73 -7.81 -17.28 4.14
N ASP A 74 -7.25 -16.66 5.18
CA ASP A 74 -6.78 -17.37 6.38
C ASP A 74 -7.92 -18.09 7.11
N ARG A 75 -9.08 -17.44 7.26
CA ARG A 75 -10.30 -18.05 7.82
C ARG A 75 -10.80 -19.22 6.98
N GLU A 76 -10.80 -19.10 5.66
CA GLU A 76 -11.24 -20.19 4.77
C GLU A 76 -10.26 -21.36 4.78
N LEU A 77 -8.95 -21.10 4.83
CA LEU A 77 -7.93 -22.14 4.97
C LEU A 77 -8.07 -22.88 6.31
N LEU A 78 -8.26 -22.14 7.42
CA LEU A 78 -8.52 -22.72 8.73
C LEU A 78 -9.84 -23.52 8.75
N ALA A 79 -10.91 -23.02 8.13
CA ALA A 79 -12.19 -23.72 8.02
C ALA A 79 -12.10 -24.98 7.13
N ALA A 80 -11.23 -24.98 6.14
CA ALA A 80 -10.92 -26.14 5.29
C ALA A 80 -9.93 -27.14 5.94
N GLY A 81 -9.50 -26.90 7.19
CA GLY A 81 -8.56 -27.76 7.91
C GLY A 81 -7.11 -27.69 7.40
N MET A 82 -6.79 -26.70 6.56
CA MET A 82 -5.45 -26.47 6.02
C MET A 82 -4.78 -25.37 6.86
N ALA A 83 -3.86 -25.73 7.75
CA ALA A 83 -3.16 -24.73 8.56
C ALA A 83 -2.43 -23.72 7.65
N PRO A 84 -2.55 -22.40 7.86
CA PRO A 84 -1.76 -21.43 7.13
C PRO A 84 -0.29 -21.73 7.46
N SER A 85 0.48 -22.12 6.45
CA SER A 85 1.91 -22.42 6.62
C SER A 85 2.55 -21.23 7.32
N LYS A 86 3.04 -21.46 8.55
CA LYS A 86 3.94 -20.52 9.24
C LYS A 86 5.05 -20.21 8.24
N LEU A 87 5.06 -18.99 7.69
CA LEU A 87 6.24 -18.46 7.05
C LEU A 87 7.28 -18.36 8.16
N GLN A 88 8.12 -19.37 8.16
CA GLN A 88 9.15 -19.67 9.12
C GLN A 88 10.07 -18.47 9.30
N GLU A 89 10.28 -18.11 10.56
CA GLU A 89 11.37 -17.28 11.01
C GLU A 89 12.68 -17.82 10.40
N VAL A 90 13.39 -16.96 9.66
CA VAL A 90 14.81 -17.17 9.39
C VAL A 90 15.54 -16.00 10.03
N GLY A 91 16.30 -16.34 11.08
CA GLY A 91 17.19 -15.43 11.79
C GLY A 91 18.48 -15.16 11.03
#